data_AF-A0A136MUK4-F1
#
_entry.id   AF-A0A136MUK4-F1
#
_cell.length_a   1.000
_cell.length_b   1.000
_cell.length_c   1.000
_cell.angle_alpha   90.00
_cell.angle_beta   90.00
_cell.angle_gamma   90.00
#
_symmetry.space_group_name_H-M   'P 1'
#
loop_
_entity.id
_entity.type
_entity.pdbx_description
1 polymer ?
#
loop_
_entity_poly.entity_id
_entity_poly.type
_entity_poly.pdbx_seq_one_letter_code
_entity_poly.pdbx_strand_id
1 'polypeptide(L)'
;MKLQILFILILSAITMQGQIIYPTDFKSEANIKVYVTEFKSESDLVVYKTNFKSEISPNDGIWYFTTFKSEAKKNIYFTKFKSEADLIVYFTSFKSESGWRNQKKQHLLD
;
A
#
# COMPACT_ATOMS: atom_id res chain seq x y z
N MET A 1 -16.83 31.55 -17.32
CA MET A 1 -15.73 31.53 -16.33
C MET A 1 -16.11 30.89 -14.99
N LYS A 2 -17.12 31.37 -14.24
CA LYS A 2 -17.53 30.74 -12.95
C LYS A 2 -17.95 29.26 -13.06
N LEU A 3 -18.65 28.87 -14.12
CA LEU A 3 -19.09 27.48 -14.34
C LEU A 3 -17.93 26.53 -14.72
N GLN A 4 -16.88 27.05 -15.36
CA GLN A 4 -15.68 26.28 -15.71
C GLN A 4 -14.79 26.01 -14.50
N ILE A 5 -14.71 26.97 -13.56
CA ILE A 5 -13.99 26.80 -12.29
C ILE A 5 -14.67 25.72 -11.43
N LEU A 6 -16.00 25.67 -11.41
CA LEU A 6 -16.76 24.64 -10.70
C LEU A 6 -16.52 23.24 -11.29
N PHE A 7 -16.41 23.12 -12.61
CA PHE A 7 -16.13 21.85 -13.29
C PHE A 7 -14.71 21.33 -13.03
N ILE A 8 -13.71 22.23 -12.94
CA ILE A 8 -12.32 21.89 -12.60
C ILE A 8 -12.21 21.45 -11.12
N LEU A 9 -12.98 22.06 -10.21
CA LEU A 9 -13.00 21.65 -8.80
C LEU A 9 -13.56 20.23 -8.61
N ILE A 10 -14.59 19.87 -9.37
CA ILE A 10 -15.24 18.55 -9.32
C ILE A 10 -14.32 17.45 -9.87
N LEU A 11 -13.48 17.74 -10.87
CA LEU A 11 -12.49 16.77 -11.38
C LEU A 11 -11.33 16.51 -10.40
N SER A 12 -11.06 17.40 -9.44
CA SER A 12 -10.00 17.18 -8.44
C SER A 12 -10.41 16.24 -7.29
N ALA A 13 -11.70 15.94 -7.17
CA ALA A 13 -12.24 15.01 -6.18
C ALA A 13 -12.06 13.53 -6.57
N ILE A 14 -11.28 13.23 -7.62
CA ILE A 14 -10.91 11.86 -7.96
C ILE A 14 -10.19 11.28 -6.75
N THR A 15 -10.91 10.40 -6.08
CA THR A 15 -10.57 9.78 -4.81
C THR A 15 -9.14 9.28 -4.81
N MET A 16 -8.32 9.90 -3.99
CA MET A 16 -7.04 9.36 -3.58
C MET A 16 -7.32 8.08 -2.79
N GLN A 17 -7.23 6.94 -3.46
CA GLN A 17 -7.61 5.65 -2.90
C GLN A 17 -6.48 5.13 -2.00
N GLY A 18 -6.80 4.79 -0.75
CA GLY A 18 -5.83 4.23 0.19
C GLY A 18 -5.40 2.80 -0.18
N GLN A 19 -4.42 2.28 0.55
CA GLN A 19 -3.75 1.01 0.23
C GLN A 19 -4.59 -0.22 0.58
N ILE A 20 -5.53 -0.58 -0.30
CA ILE A 20 -6.30 -1.84 -0.25
C ILE A 20 -5.47 -2.95 -0.90
N ILE A 21 -5.06 -3.93 -0.11
CA ILE A 21 -4.16 -5.01 -0.51
C ILE A 21 -4.93 -6.32 -0.60
N TYR A 22 -4.76 -7.06 -1.69
CA TYR A 22 -5.19 -8.44 -1.79
C TYR A 22 -3.95 -9.37 -1.73
N PRO A 23 -3.86 -10.26 -0.73
CA PRO A 23 -2.81 -11.26 -0.71
C PRO A 23 -3.14 -12.35 -1.73
N THR A 24 -2.23 -12.59 -2.68
CA THR A 24 -2.36 -13.69 -3.64
C THR A 24 -1.34 -14.79 -3.33
N ASP A 25 -1.73 -16.04 -3.56
CA ASP A 25 -0.86 -17.21 -3.48
C ASP A 25 -0.06 -17.43 -4.78
N PHE A 26 -0.36 -16.69 -5.84
CA PHE A 26 0.24 -16.86 -7.16
C PHE A 26 1.15 -15.68 -7.52
N LYS A 27 2.45 -15.95 -7.61
CA LYS A 27 3.49 -14.96 -8.01
C LYS A 27 3.19 -14.29 -9.35
N SER A 28 2.55 -14.99 -10.29
CA SER A 28 2.16 -14.47 -11.61
C SER A 28 1.03 -13.44 -11.58
N GLU A 29 0.24 -13.39 -10.50
CA GLU A 29 -0.87 -12.45 -10.36
C GLU A 29 -0.50 -11.20 -9.56
N ALA A 30 0.67 -11.21 -8.93
CA ALA A 30 1.13 -10.16 -8.04
C ALA A 30 1.60 -8.95 -8.83
N ASN A 31 1.21 -7.76 -8.36
CA ASN A 31 1.79 -6.52 -8.84
C ASN A 31 3.20 -6.33 -8.30
N ILE A 32 3.44 -6.75 -7.04
CA ILE A 32 4.75 -6.73 -6.38
C ILE A 32 4.93 -7.94 -5.46
N LYS A 33 6.18 -8.32 -5.25
CA LYS A 33 6.62 -9.31 -4.25
C LYS A 33 7.08 -8.60 -2.99
N VAL A 34 6.50 -8.98 -1.86
CA VAL A 34 6.84 -8.43 -0.55
C VAL A 34 7.52 -9.48 0.31
N TYR A 35 8.64 -9.10 0.92
CA TYR A 35 9.25 -9.88 2.00
C TYR A 35 8.97 -9.22 3.34
N VAL A 36 8.55 -9.99 4.32
CA VAL A 36 8.31 -9.51 5.68
C VAL A 36 9.57 -9.74 6.51
N THR A 37 10.18 -8.65 6.98
CA THR A 37 11.34 -8.71 7.88
C THR A 37 10.91 -8.61 9.33
N GLU A 38 11.69 -9.22 10.23
CA GLU A 38 11.56 -9.06 11.68
C GLU A 38 12.24 -7.78 12.19
N PHE A 39 13.08 -7.15 11.37
CA PHE A 39 13.87 -5.99 11.76
C PHE A 39 13.39 -4.71 11.06
N LYS A 40 12.79 -3.80 11.83
CA LYS A 40 12.33 -2.49 11.34
C LYS A 40 13.42 -1.72 10.59
N SER A 41 14.68 -1.83 11.01
CA SER A 41 15.84 -1.17 10.39
C SER A 41 16.04 -1.56 8.93
N GLU A 42 15.72 -2.79 8.55
CA GLU A 42 15.90 -3.34 7.20
C GLU A 42 14.74 -3.06 6.25
N SER A 43 13.61 -2.58 6.78
CA SER A 43 12.41 -2.37 5.98
C SER A 43 12.52 -1.14 5.09
N ASP A 44 11.95 -1.26 3.88
CA ASP A 44 11.69 -0.13 2.98
C ASP A 44 10.44 0.64 3.46
N LEU A 45 9.47 -0.08 4.01
CA LEU A 45 8.18 0.44 4.48
C LEU A 45 7.81 -0.21 5.83
N VAL A 46 7.42 0.63 6.79
CA VAL A 46 6.77 0.17 8.03
C VAL A 46 5.27 0.18 7.77
N VAL A 47 4.65 -0.99 7.94
CA VAL A 47 3.22 -1.19 7.65
C VAL A 47 2.43 -1.34 8.94
N TYR A 48 1.37 -0.54 9.08
CA TYR A 48 0.32 -0.77 10.05
C TYR A 48 -0.86 -1.45 9.36
N LYS A 49 -1.26 -2.63 9.85
CA LYS A 49 -2.45 -3.32 9.35
C LYS A 49 -3.69 -2.77 10.06
N THR A 50 -4.58 -2.11 9.31
CA THR A 50 -5.87 -1.64 9.83
C THR A 50 -6.99 -2.62 9.51
N ASN A 51 -8.02 -2.61 10.36
CA ASN A 51 -9.28 -3.32 10.14
C ASN A 51 -10.36 -2.42 9.50
N PHE A 52 -10.07 -1.14 9.29
CA PHE A 52 -11.07 -0.17 8.83
C PHE A 52 -10.65 0.49 7.51
N LYS A 53 -11.46 0.32 6.47
CA LYS A 53 -11.27 0.98 5.15
C LYS A 53 -11.31 2.51 5.24
N SER A 54 -11.83 3.10 6.33
CA SER A 54 -11.83 4.55 6.52
C SER A 54 -10.49 5.10 7.01
N GLU A 55 -9.57 4.23 7.46
CA GLU A 55 -8.28 4.64 8.04
C GLU A 55 -7.12 4.63 7.06
N ILE A 56 -7.29 4.00 5.90
CA ILE A 56 -6.28 3.96 4.86
C ILE A 56 -6.17 5.34 4.20
N SER A 57 -4.95 5.76 3.92
CA SER A 57 -4.70 6.86 3.01
C SER A 57 -3.65 6.46 1.97
N PRO A 58 -3.49 7.23 0.88
CA PRO A 58 -2.54 6.87 -0.15
C PRO A 58 -1.11 6.89 0.37
N ASN A 59 -0.41 5.79 0.12
CA ASN A 59 1.04 5.71 0.21
C ASN A 59 1.66 6.07 1.58
N ASP A 60 0.93 5.86 2.68
CA ASP A 60 1.36 6.16 4.05
C ASP A 60 1.78 4.93 4.87
N GLY A 61 1.64 3.73 4.32
CA GLY A 61 1.96 2.48 5.01
C GLY A 61 0.82 1.93 5.86
N ILE A 62 -0.40 2.45 5.74
CA ILE A 62 -1.58 1.88 6.39
C ILE A 62 -2.28 0.94 5.41
N TRP A 63 -2.19 -0.37 5.67
CA TRP A 63 -2.72 -1.39 4.76
C TRP A 63 -4.02 -1.98 5.29
N TYR A 64 -5.03 -2.01 4.42
CA TYR A 64 -6.25 -2.80 4.63
C TYR A 64 -6.21 -4.03 3.74
N PHE A 65 -6.32 -5.21 4.33
CA PHE A 65 -6.33 -6.47 3.57
C PHE A 65 -7.76 -6.87 3.22
N THR A 66 -8.05 -7.01 1.93
CA THR A 66 -9.33 -7.51 1.43
C THR A 66 -9.23 -8.98 1.02
N THR A 67 -10.37 -9.68 1.05
CA THR A 67 -10.52 -11.03 0.48
C THR A 67 -11.03 -11.00 -0.96
N PHE A 68 -11.41 -9.83 -1.48
CA PHE A 68 -11.94 -9.66 -2.83
C PHE A 68 -10.91 -8.98 -3.73
N LYS A 69 -10.33 -9.73 -4.67
CA LYS A 69 -9.33 -9.24 -5.65
C LYS A 69 -9.81 -8.01 -6.44
N SER A 70 -11.11 -7.93 -6.73
CA SER A 70 -11.71 -6.81 -7.47
C SER A 70 -11.68 -5.47 -6.73
N GLU A 71 -11.56 -5.47 -5.40
CA GLU A 71 -11.46 -4.25 -4.59
C GLU A 71 -10.03 -3.75 -4.43
N ALA A 72 -9.05 -4.61 -4.72
CA ALA A 72 -7.66 -4.36 -4.43
C ALA A 72 -7.05 -3.28 -5.33
N LYS A 73 -6.21 -2.43 -4.73
CA LYS A 73 -5.33 -1.53 -5.47
C LYS A 73 -4.06 -2.26 -5.91
N LYS A 74 -3.56 -3.15 -5.05
CA LYS A 74 -2.40 -4.00 -5.34
C LYS A 74 -2.66 -5.42 -4.89
N ASN A 75 -2.33 -6.36 -5.76
CA ASN A 75 -2.16 -7.77 -5.43
C ASN A 75 -0.71 -7.97 -4.98
N ILE A 76 -0.53 -8.51 -3.78
CA ILE A 76 0.79 -8.72 -3.19
C ILE A 76 1.00 -10.21 -2.99
N TYR A 77 2.13 -10.70 -3.49
CA TYR A 77 2.64 -12.03 -3.15
C TYR A 77 3.68 -11.90 -2.05
N PHE A 78 3.46 -12.58 -0.93
CA PHE A 78 4.41 -12.62 0.18
C PHE A 78 5.45 -13.72 -0.07
N THR A 79 6.67 -13.31 -0.42
CA THR A 79 7.78 -14.25 -0.66
C THR A 79 8.50 -14.58 0.63
N LYS A 80 9.05 -15.80 0.71
CA LYS A 80 9.94 -16.23 1.79
C LYS A 80 11.39 -15.77 1.60
N PHE A 81 11.74 -15.31 0.40
CA PHE A 81 13.12 -14.95 0.04
C PHE A 81 13.27 -13.46 -0.17
N LYS A 82 14.09 -12.82 0.68
CA LYS A 82 14.41 -11.38 0.61
C LYS A 82 14.99 -10.98 -0.76
N SER A 83 15.79 -11.85 -1.37
CA SER A 83 16.41 -11.63 -2.69
C SER A 83 15.40 -11.53 -3.84
N GLU A 84 14.20 -12.08 -3.67
CA GLU A 84 13.13 -12.00 -4.69
C GLU A 84 12.19 -10.82 -4.47
N ALA A 85 12.29 -10.11 -3.35
CA ALA A 85 11.34 -9.08 -2.99
C ALA A 85 11.60 -7.78 -3.75
N ASP A 86 10.52 -7.17 -4.22
CA ASP A 86 10.56 -5.81 -4.76
C ASP A 86 10.53 -4.81 -3.59
N LEU A 87 9.77 -5.14 -2.53
CA LEU A 87 9.59 -4.32 -1.32
C LEU A 87 9.81 -5.15 -0.05
N ILE A 88 10.57 -4.61 0.90
CA ILE A 88 10.74 -5.19 2.24
C ILE A 88 9.86 -4.45 3.25
N VAL A 89 8.99 -5.17 3.94
CA VAL A 89 8.04 -4.61 4.90
C VAL A 89 8.31 -5.09 6.32
N TYR A 90 8.16 -4.20 7.29
CA TYR A 90 8.05 -4.53 8.70
C TYR A 90 6.64 -4.18 9.20
N PHE A 91 5.93 -5.13 9.82
CA PHE A 91 4.62 -4.85 10.41
C PHE A 91 4.76 -4.31 11.83
N THR A 92 4.13 -3.17 12.10
CA THR A 92 4.06 -2.56 13.43
C THR A 92 2.64 -2.65 14.01
N SER A 93 2.55 -2.68 15.33
CA SER A 93 1.29 -2.56 16.07
C SER A 93 0.85 -1.10 16.26
N PHE A 94 1.72 -0.12 15.96
CA PHE A 94 1.46 1.28 16.21
C PHE A 94 1.28 2.06 14.90
N LYS A 95 0.08 2.58 14.68
CA LYS A 95 -0.26 3.39 13.48
C LYS A 95 0.71 4.56 13.27
N SER A 96 1.12 5.23 14.35
CA SER A 96 2.05 6.37 14.32
C SER A 96 3.44 6.02 13.79
N GLU A 97 3.79 4.74 13.70
CA GLU A 97 5.09 4.31 13.17
C GLU A 97 5.07 3.91 11.70
N SER A 98 3.88 3.83 11.09
CA SER A 98 3.74 3.50 9.68
C SER A 98 4.36 4.59 8.80
N GLY A 99 4.94 4.16 7.68
CA GLY A 99 5.53 5.08 6.72
C GLY A 99 6.81 4.58 6.07
N TRP A 100 7.18 5.28 5.01
CA TRP A 100 8.31 4.93 4.15
C TRP A 100 9.65 5.27 4.80
N ARG A 101 10.51 4.25 4.87
CA ARG A 101 11.93 4.39 5.18
C ARG A 101 12.75 4.58 3.91
N ASN A 102 12.31 3.98 2.80
CA ASN A 102 12.91 4.11 1.48
C ASN A 102 11.97 4.80 0.49
N GLN A 103 12.06 6.13 0.44
CA GLN A 103 11.20 6.98 -0.41
C GLN A 103 11.33 6.64 -1.91
N LYS A 104 12.49 6.12 -2.36
CA LYS A 104 12.72 5.77 -3.77
C LYS A 104 11.80 4.65 -4.26
N LYS A 105 11.22 3.86 -3.36
CA LYS A 105 10.35 2.71 -3.68
C LYS A 105 8.85 3.01 -3.57
N GLN A 106 8.46 4.24 -3.25
CA GLN A 106 7.05 4.64 -3.14
C GLN A 106 6.20 4.31 -4.36
N HIS A 107 6.80 4.46 -5.54
CA HIS A 107 6.18 4.15 -6.83
C HIS A 107 5.66 2.71 -6.97
N LEU A 108 6.13 1.78 -6.13
CA LEU A 108 5.63 0.41 -6.13
C LEU A 108 4.16 0.33 -5.68
N LEU A 109 3.72 1.27 -4.84
CA LEU A 109 2.38 1.31 -4.24
C LEU A 109 1.51 2.48 -4.72
N ASP A 110 1.98 3.27 -5.68
CA ASP A 110 1.19 4.27 -6.40
C ASP A 110 0.08 3.63 -7.26
#